data_AF-A0A8S3Y377-F1
#
_entry.id   AF-A0A8S3Y377-F1
#
_cell.length_a   1.000
_cell.length_b   1.000
_cell.length_c   1.000
_cell.angle_alpha   90.00
_cell.angle_beta   90.00
_cell.angle_gamma   90.00
#
_symmetry.space_group_name_H-M   'P 1'
#
loop_
_entity.id
_entity.type
_entity.pdbx_description
1 polymer ?
#
loop_
_entity_poly.entity_id
_entity_poly.type
_entity_poly.pdbx_seq_one_letter_code
_entity_poly.pdbx_strand_id
1 'polypeptide(L)'
;MSFGLEKCRTVNVYHRRIESSRGFDLQRGGKIDAMTENDTYKYLGITQSLRINHDEIRSKITEVYNQGLKRILSSGLNGHNLTKAINTFAMPALTYTFGVVNWSDTELAKIERSTHVILTKYLIHHPKSAVERVTLSRANGGRRLIDIRRLCVKQIRSLRSYFLSQTASPLHQAVIKADDRLTTLDLLHADNYPPLETDAEYKEAKLQ
;
A
#
# COMPACT_ATOMS: atom_id res chain seq x y z
N MET A 1 33.12 9.49 23.57
CA MET A 1 33.81 9.23 22.30
C MET A 1 32.90 9.66 21.17
N SER A 2 33.18 10.77 20.49
CA SER A 2 32.40 11.23 19.33
C SER A 2 33.03 10.67 18.05
N PHE A 3 32.47 9.58 17.54
CA PHE A 3 32.92 8.94 16.31
C PHE A 3 32.07 9.42 15.14
N GLY A 4 32.70 9.94 14.09
CA GLY A 4 32.07 10.30 12.82
C GLY A 4 31.84 11.79 12.60
N LEU A 5 31.90 12.20 11.34
CA LEU A 5 31.48 13.53 10.87
C LEU A 5 29.96 13.56 10.73
N GLU A 6 29.32 14.66 11.13
CA GLU A 6 27.91 14.91 10.82
C GLU A 6 27.76 15.09 9.31
N LYS A 7 26.90 14.28 8.69
CA LYS A 7 26.71 14.23 7.22
C LYS A 7 25.26 14.41 6.79
N CYS A 8 24.32 14.33 7.73
CA CYS A 8 22.89 14.26 7.44
C CYS A 8 22.16 15.48 8.00
N ARG A 9 21.14 15.92 7.27
CA ARG A 9 20.11 16.82 7.80
C ARG A 9 19.38 16.11 8.95
N THR A 10 19.20 16.75 10.09
CA THR A 10 18.52 16.18 11.26
C THR A 10 17.36 17.06 11.72
N VAL A 11 16.36 16.42 12.34
CA VAL A 11 15.30 17.08 13.12
C VAL A 11 15.39 16.57 14.55
N ASN A 12 15.43 17.50 15.51
CA ASN A 12 15.36 17.15 16.92
C ASN A 12 13.91 17.25 17.39
N VAL A 13 13.39 16.14 17.90
CA VAL A 13 11.99 16.02 18.32
C VAL A 13 11.95 15.72 19.82
N TYR A 14 11.45 16.66 20.61
CA TYR A 14 11.27 16.49 22.05
C TYR A 14 9.79 16.63 22.41
N HIS A 15 9.21 15.62 23.07
CA HIS A 15 7.77 15.58 23.41
C HIS A 15 6.83 15.99 22.25
N ARG A 16 7.08 15.48 21.04
CA ARG A 16 6.31 15.78 19.80
C ARG A 16 6.43 17.22 19.28
N ARG A 17 7.31 18.05 19.82
CA ARG A 17 7.65 19.38 19.29
C ARG A 17 8.98 19.32 18.58
N ILE A 18 9.06 19.99 17.43
CA ILE A 18 10.32 20.18 16.73
C ILE A 18 11.05 21.32 17.43
N GLU A 19 12.25 21.03 17.91
CA GLU A 19 13.16 22.11 18.31
C GLU A 19 13.95 22.57 17.09
N SER A 20 14.06 23.89 16.91
CA SER A 20 14.92 24.46 15.89
C SER A 20 16.38 24.13 16.22
N SER A 21 16.92 23.11 15.57
CA SER A 21 18.36 22.87 15.53
C SER A 21 19.01 23.86 14.55
N ARG A 22 20.22 24.31 14.87
CA ARG A 22 21.05 25.03 13.91
C ARG A 22 21.74 24.00 13.01
N GLY A 23 21.82 24.30 11.72
CA GLY A 23 22.62 23.51 10.78
C GLY A 23 24.11 23.55 11.13
N PHE A 24 24.90 22.74 10.45
CA PHE A 24 26.35 22.67 10.65
C PHE A 24 27.10 22.95 9.34
N ASP A 25 28.30 23.51 9.49
CA ASP A 25 29.20 23.79 8.38
C ASP A 25 30.14 22.60 8.15
N LEU A 26 30.24 22.18 6.89
CA LEU A 26 31.19 21.16 6.46
C LEU A 26 32.58 21.79 6.32
N GLN A 27 33.62 21.01 6.62
CA GLN A 27 35.03 21.44 6.49
C GLN A 27 35.44 21.93 5.08
N ARG A 28 34.66 21.62 4.03
CA ARG A 28 34.86 22.09 2.65
C ARG A 28 34.01 23.30 2.24
N GLY A 29 33.39 24.01 3.20
CA GLY A 29 32.64 25.25 2.93
C GLY A 29 31.19 25.04 2.45
N GLY A 30 30.64 23.82 2.55
CA GLY A 30 29.22 23.57 2.34
C GLY A 30 28.44 23.68 3.65
N LYS A 31 27.29 24.33 3.65
CA LYS A 31 26.40 24.41 4.82
C LYS A 31 25.25 23.41 4.68
N ILE A 32 25.02 22.59 5.71
CA ILE A 32 23.83 21.73 5.80
C ILE A 32 22.88 22.37 6.79
N ASP A 33 21.80 22.97 6.30
CA ASP A 33 20.76 23.56 7.15
C ASP A 33 19.96 22.47 7.87
N ALA A 34 19.47 22.75 9.08
CA ALA A 34 18.57 21.84 9.79
C ALA A 34 17.27 21.61 9.00
N MET A 35 16.67 20.43 9.18
CA MET A 35 15.45 20.07 8.48
C MET A 35 14.24 20.79 9.09
N THR A 36 13.39 21.35 8.25
CA THR A 36 12.21 22.14 8.65
C THR A 36 10.98 21.24 8.84
N GLU A 37 9.92 21.75 9.45
CA GLU A 37 8.71 20.94 9.73
C GLU A 37 8.04 20.40 8.46
N ASN A 38 8.18 21.12 7.35
CA ASN A 38 7.59 20.77 6.06
C ASN A 38 8.50 19.88 5.20
N ASP A 39 9.74 19.69 5.61
CA ASP A 39 10.66 18.83 4.87
C ASP A 39 10.28 17.36 5.09
N THR A 40 10.11 16.65 3.98
CA THR A 40 9.84 15.21 3.98
C THR A 40 11.06 14.43 3.53
N TYR A 41 11.38 13.35 4.22
CA TYR A 41 12.36 12.37 3.79
C TYR A 41 11.65 11.23 3.03
N LYS A 42 12.33 10.61 2.05
CA LYS A 42 11.78 9.45 1.32
C LYS A 42 12.46 8.17 1.79
N TYR A 43 11.72 7.32 2.50
CA TYR A 43 12.19 6.02 2.94
C TYR A 43 11.45 4.89 2.20
N LEU A 44 12.20 3.99 1.56
CA LEU A 44 11.67 2.84 0.80
C LEU A 44 10.54 3.21 -0.20
N GLY A 45 10.57 4.42 -0.75
CA GLY A 45 9.55 4.89 -1.70
C GLY A 45 8.43 5.73 -1.08
N ILE A 46 8.29 5.74 0.24
CA ILE A 46 7.26 6.44 0.99
C ILE A 46 7.83 7.76 1.53
N THR A 47 7.12 8.86 1.32
CA THR A 47 7.48 10.15 1.93
C THR A 47 7.04 10.14 3.39
N GLN A 48 7.99 10.45 4.27
CA GLN A 48 7.86 10.46 5.72
C GLN A 48 8.32 11.83 6.22
N SER A 49 7.51 12.47 7.06
CA SER A 49 7.97 13.56 7.91
C SER A 49 8.10 13.02 9.34
N LEU A 50 7.57 13.71 10.35
CA LEU A 50 7.31 13.17 11.69
C LEU A 50 6.28 12.04 11.70
N ARG A 51 5.32 12.10 10.77
CA ARG A 51 4.26 11.12 10.60
C ARG A 51 4.17 10.71 9.14
N ILE A 52 3.53 9.58 8.91
CA ILE A 52 3.21 9.12 7.56
C ILE A 52 2.02 9.95 7.08
N ASN A 53 2.21 10.73 6.00
CA ASN A 53 1.11 11.45 5.37
C ASN A 53 0.29 10.50 4.49
N HIS A 54 -0.67 9.81 5.09
CA HIS A 54 -1.43 8.75 4.44
C HIS A 54 -2.16 9.24 3.17
N ASP A 55 -2.76 10.43 3.19
CA ASP A 55 -3.59 10.92 2.07
C ASP A 55 -2.76 11.21 0.81
N GLU A 56 -1.58 11.80 0.99
CA GLU A 56 -0.63 12.05 -0.10
C GLU A 56 -0.12 10.74 -0.71
N ILE A 57 0.21 9.77 0.15
CA ILE A 57 0.66 8.44 -0.29
C ILE A 57 -0.44 7.72 -1.06
N ARG A 58 -1.68 7.71 -0.55
CA ARG A 58 -2.81 7.08 -1.26
C ARG A 58 -3.02 7.70 -2.62
N SER A 59 -2.95 9.02 -2.73
CA SER A 59 -3.11 9.74 -3.99
C SER A 59 -2.03 9.37 -5.00
N LYS A 60 -0.77 9.40 -4.57
CA LYS A 60 0.40 9.05 -5.39
C LYS A 60 0.37 7.60 -5.87
N ILE A 61 0.00 6.68 -4.98
CA ILE A 61 -0.05 5.25 -5.27
C ILE A 61 -1.20 4.92 -6.21
N THR A 62 -2.35 5.57 -6.02
CA THR A 62 -3.48 5.49 -6.95
C THR A 62 -3.09 5.99 -8.34
N GLU A 63 -2.30 7.07 -8.41
CA GLU A 63 -1.78 7.57 -9.68
C GLU A 63 -0.83 6.57 -10.35
N VAL A 64 0.14 6.04 -9.62
CA VAL A 64 1.09 5.02 -10.12
C VAL A 64 0.35 3.79 -10.65
N TYR A 65 -0.65 3.31 -9.89
CA TYR A 65 -1.52 2.21 -10.31
C TYR A 65 -2.26 2.54 -11.62
N ASN A 66 -2.89 3.71 -11.71
CA ASN A 66 -3.62 4.15 -12.89
C ASN A 66 -2.71 4.35 -14.11
N GLN A 67 -1.50 4.86 -13.92
CA GLN A 67 -0.50 4.96 -14.99
C GLN A 67 -0.07 3.57 -15.46
N GLY A 68 0.18 2.63 -14.54
CA GLY A 68 0.49 1.24 -14.85
C GLY A 68 -0.62 0.56 -15.65
N LEU A 69 -1.88 0.73 -15.23
CA LEU A 69 -3.05 0.24 -15.97
C LEU A 69 -3.10 0.78 -17.39
N LYS A 70 -2.98 2.10 -17.57
CA LYS A 70 -3.02 2.74 -18.90
C LYS A 70 -1.93 2.20 -19.83
N ARG A 71 -0.71 2.02 -19.32
CA ARG A 71 0.43 1.46 -20.09
C ARG A 71 0.16 0.03 -20.54
N ILE A 72 -0.38 -0.82 -19.65
CA ILE A 72 -0.75 -2.19 -20.01
C ILE A 72 -1.88 -2.17 -21.04
N LEU A 73 -2.90 -1.32 -20.88
CA LEU A 73 -4.03 -1.26 -21.79
C LEU A 73 -3.65 -0.76 -23.18
N SER A 74 -2.63 0.10 -23.30
CA SER A 74 -2.07 0.53 -24.58
C SER A 74 -1.16 -0.50 -25.26
N SER A 75 -0.76 -1.57 -24.59
CA SER A 75 0.25 -2.52 -25.11
C SER A 75 -0.26 -3.50 -26.17
N GLY A 76 -1.56 -3.50 -26.49
CA GLY A 76 -2.15 -4.37 -27.51
C GLY A 76 -2.20 -5.86 -27.12
N LEU A 77 -2.02 -6.20 -25.84
CA LEU A 77 -2.08 -7.58 -25.35
C LEU A 77 -3.48 -8.20 -25.51
N ASN A 78 -3.51 -9.51 -25.76
CA ASN A 78 -4.77 -10.26 -25.78
C ASN A 78 -5.45 -10.21 -24.39
N GLY A 79 -6.77 -10.45 -24.35
CA GLY A 79 -7.53 -10.31 -23.11
C GLY A 79 -7.04 -11.18 -21.94
N HIS A 80 -6.44 -12.36 -22.20
CA HIS A 80 -5.89 -13.23 -21.14
C HIS A 80 -4.59 -12.64 -20.56
N ASN A 81 -3.65 -12.30 -21.43
CA ASN A 81 -2.36 -11.73 -21.09
C ASN A 81 -2.51 -10.34 -20.49
N LEU A 82 -3.51 -9.58 -20.93
CA LEU A 82 -3.84 -8.28 -20.36
C LEU A 82 -4.25 -8.39 -18.89
N THR A 83 -5.20 -9.28 -18.56
CA THR A 83 -5.58 -9.48 -17.15
C THR A 83 -4.42 -10.02 -16.32
N LYS A 84 -3.62 -10.92 -16.89
CA LYS A 84 -2.41 -11.43 -16.23
C LYS A 84 -1.43 -10.28 -15.93
N ALA A 85 -1.15 -9.43 -16.91
CA ALA A 85 -0.26 -8.27 -16.76
C ALA A 85 -0.77 -7.28 -15.72
N ILE A 86 -2.08 -6.99 -15.68
CA ILE A 86 -2.66 -6.12 -14.64
C ILE A 86 -2.43 -6.72 -13.26
N ASN A 87 -2.74 -8.00 -13.09
CA ASN A 87 -2.57 -8.70 -11.81
C ASN A 87 -1.10 -8.78 -11.37
N THR A 88 -0.15 -8.92 -12.29
CA THR A 88 1.27 -9.09 -11.96
C THR A 88 2.07 -7.79 -11.90
N PHE A 89 1.65 -6.73 -12.59
CA PHE A 89 2.41 -5.48 -12.69
C PHE A 89 1.72 -4.30 -12.02
N ALA A 90 0.42 -4.09 -12.26
CA ALA A 90 -0.29 -2.95 -11.67
C ALA A 90 -0.69 -3.21 -10.22
N MET A 91 -1.24 -4.39 -9.91
CA MET A 91 -1.73 -4.70 -8.54
C MET A 91 -0.63 -4.62 -7.46
N PRO A 92 0.62 -5.07 -7.68
CA PRO A 92 1.67 -4.96 -6.66
C PRO A 92 1.99 -3.53 -6.20
N ALA A 93 1.73 -2.52 -7.04
CA ALA A 93 1.88 -1.12 -6.66
C ALA A 93 0.97 -0.75 -5.48
N LEU A 94 -0.22 -1.35 -5.40
CA LEU A 94 -1.14 -1.20 -4.27
C LEU A 94 -0.73 -2.09 -3.09
N THR A 95 -0.38 -3.36 -3.37
CA THR A 95 -0.08 -4.37 -2.34
C THR A 95 1.00 -3.93 -1.36
N TYR A 96 2.04 -3.25 -1.85
CA TYR A 96 3.12 -2.73 -1.03
C TYR A 96 2.64 -1.82 0.12
N THR A 97 1.54 -1.09 -0.11
CA THR A 97 1.04 -0.09 0.85
C THR A 97 -0.01 -0.60 1.81
N PHE A 98 -0.61 -1.77 1.57
CA PHE A 98 -1.73 -2.27 2.39
C PHE A 98 -1.35 -2.50 3.87
N GLY A 99 -0.09 -2.85 4.15
CA GLY A 99 0.40 -3.05 5.52
C GLY A 99 0.90 -1.78 6.22
N VAL A 100 1.00 -0.65 5.51
CA VAL A 100 1.61 0.59 6.03
C VAL A 100 0.59 1.73 6.08
N VAL A 101 -0.29 1.79 5.10
CA VAL A 101 -1.29 2.85 4.95
C VAL A 101 -2.66 2.30 5.30
N ASN A 102 -3.40 3.04 6.12
CA ASN A 102 -4.79 2.72 6.44
C ASN A 102 -5.66 2.94 5.20
N TRP A 103 -6.07 1.87 4.55
CA TRP A 103 -7.01 1.91 3.43
C TRP A 103 -8.44 1.73 3.93
N SER A 104 -9.29 2.72 3.66
CA SER A 104 -10.72 2.59 3.95
C SER A 104 -11.45 1.88 2.80
N ASP A 105 -12.59 1.26 3.10
CA ASP A 105 -13.41 0.60 2.08
C ASP A 105 -13.90 1.56 0.99
N THR A 106 -14.11 2.83 1.33
CA THR A 106 -14.53 3.87 0.39
C THR A 106 -13.42 4.22 -0.60
N GLU A 107 -12.17 4.26 -0.14
CA GLU A 107 -10.99 4.48 -0.98
C GLU A 107 -10.70 3.30 -1.89
N LEU A 108 -10.77 2.07 -1.36
CA LEU A 108 -10.61 0.86 -2.17
C LEU A 108 -11.69 0.78 -3.26
N ALA A 109 -12.95 1.06 -2.91
CA ALA A 109 -14.04 1.15 -3.89
C ALA A 109 -13.83 2.27 -4.92
N LYS A 110 -13.20 3.40 -4.52
CA LYS A 110 -12.85 4.47 -5.45
C LYS A 110 -11.81 4.01 -6.47
N ILE A 111 -10.80 3.27 -6.04
CA ILE A 111 -9.80 2.68 -6.95
C ILE A 111 -10.49 1.69 -7.90
N GLU A 112 -11.32 0.78 -7.38
CA GLU A 112 -12.06 -0.18 -8.22
C GLU A 112 -12.93 0.52 -9.27
N ARG A 113 -13.72 1.52 -8.88
CA ARG A 113 -14.50 2.35 -9.83
C ARG A 113 -13.60 2.98 -10.88
N SER A 114 -12.45 3.53 -10.49
CA SER A 114 -11.49 4.11 -11.43
C SER A 114 -10.95 3.07 -12.42
N THR A 115 -10.68 1.85 -11.96
CA THR A 115 -10.29 0.71 -12.81
C THR A 115 -11.38 0.37 -13.82
N HIS A 116 -12.64 0.29 -13.40
CA HIS A 116 -13.76 0.03 -14.29
C HIS A 116 -13.94 1.12 -15.36
N VAL A 117 -13.82 2.39 -14.98
CA VAL A 117 -13.87 3.53 -15.91
C VAL A 117 -12.73 3.42 -16.93
N ILE A 118 -11.51 3.14 -16.49
CA ILE A 118 -10.35 2.98 -17.37
C ILE A 118 -10.54 1.78 -18.32
N LEU A 119 -10.97 0.62 -17.82
CA LEU A 119 -11.23 -0.56 -18.67
C LEU A 119 -12.31 -0.29 -19.73
N THR A 120 -13.33 0.49 -19.38
CA THR A 120 -14.40 0.90 -20.31
C THR A 120 -13.87 1.88 -21.35
N LYS A 121 -13.06 2.87 -20.93
CA LYS A 121 -12.43 3.85 -21.82
C LYS A 121 -11.53 3.21 -22.87
N TYR A 122 -10.79 2.16 -22.50
CA TYR A 122 -9.92 1.41 -23.43
C TYR A 122 -10.67 0.29 -24.17
N LEU A 123 -12.01 0.30 -24.16
CA LEU A 123 -12.89 -0.67 -24.84
C LEU A 123 -12.65 -2.13 -24.44
N ILE A 124 -11.97 -2.37 -23.31
CA ILE A 124 -11.77 -3.70 -22.79
C ILE A 124 -13.07 -4.21 -22.19
N HIS A 125 -13.83 -3.38 -21.48
CA HIS A 125 -15.14 -3.73 -20.93
C HIS A 125 -16.24 -2.91 -21.57
N HIS A 126 -17.37 -3.55 -21.87
CA HIS A 126 -18.52 -2.84 -22.41
C HIS A 126 -19.26 -2.13 -21.26
N PRO A 127 -19.71 -0.87 -21.42
CA PRO A 127 -20.40 -0.12 -20.35
C PRO A 127 -21.66 -0.81 -19.82
N LYS A 128 -22.37 -1.56 -20.68
CA LYS A 128 -23.58 -2.34 -20.32
C LYS A 128 -23.29 -3.78 -19.87
N SER A 129 -22.02 -4.18 -19.79
CA SER A 129 -21.68 -5.51 -19.29
C SER A 129 -21.82 -5.54 -17.77
N ALA A 130 -22.18 -6.71 -17.24
CA ALA A 130 -22.18 -6.98 -15.81
C ALA A 130 -20.79 -6.68 -15.20
N VAL A 131 -20.78 -5.96 -14.07
CA VAL A 131 -19.57 -5.48 -13.40
C VAL A 131 -18.80 -6.65 -12.78
N GLU A 132 -19.54 -7.63 -12.25
CA GLU A 132 -19.02 -8.84 -11.62
C GLU A 132 -18.09 -9.61 -12.57
N ARG A 133 -18.40 -9.57 -13.87
CA ARG A 133 -17.64 -10.23 -14.95
C ARG A 133 -16.17 -9.86 -14.95
N VAL A 134 -15.79 -8.68 -14.48
CA VAL A 134 -14.38 -8.26 -14.39
C VAL A 134 -13.61 -9.14 -13.42
N THR A 135 -14.20 -9.48 -12.29
CA THR A 135 -13.56 -10.25 -11.21
C THR A 135 -13.80 -11.75 -11.29
N LEU A 136 -14.95 -12.16 -11.86
CA LEU A 136 -15.31 -13.57 -12.02
C LEU A 136 -14.24 -14.38 -12.75
N SER A 137 -14.20 -15.68 -12.45
CA SER A 137 -13.30 -16.62 -13.12
C SER A 137 -13.65 -16.72 -14.61
N ARG A 138 -12.67 -17.09 -15.45
CA ARG A 138 -12.91 -17.29 -16.89
C ARG A 138 -13.79 -18.51 -17.19
N ALA A 139 -13.74 -19.53 -16.34
CA ALA A 139 -14.62 -20.69 -16.44
C ALA A 139 -16.10 -20.28 -16.31
N ASN A 140 -16.36 -19.25 -15.49
CA ASN A 140 -17.70 -18.71 -15.26
C ASN A 140 -17.99 -17.48 -16.14
N GLY A 141 -17.33 -17.37 -17.31
CA GLY A 141 -17.55 -16.27 -18.28
C GLY A 141 -16.94 -14.91 -17.90
N GLY A 142 -16.17 -14.85 -16.81
CA GLY A 142 -15.49 -13.66 -16.31
C GLY A 142 -14.12 -13.39 -16.92
N ARG A 143 -13.35 -12.48 -16.30
CA ARG A 143 -12.02 -12.03 -16.78
C ARG A 143 -10.87 -12.36 -15.85
N ARG A 144 -11.17 -12.64 -14.57
CA ARG A 144 -10.22 -12.99 -13.50
C ARG A 144 -9.29 -11.83 -13.07
N LEU A 145 -9.81 -10.61 -13.05
CA LEU A 145 -9.11 -9.51 -12.39
C LEU A 145 -9.20 -9.70 -10.87
N ILE A 146 -8.11 -9.45 -10.16
CA ILE A 146 -8.08 -9.55 -8.70
C ILE A 146 -8.94 -8.42 -8.09
N ASP A 147 -9.81 -8.79 -7.17
CA ASP A 147 -10.58 -7.87 -6.33
C ASP A 147 -9.64 -7.14 -5.35
N ILE A 148 -9.66 -5.81 -5.35
CA ILE A 148 -8.67 -4.99 -4.65
C ILE A 148 -8.96 -5.03 -3.16
N ARG A 149 -10.23 -4.94 -2.75
CA ARG A 149 -10.63 -5.07 -1.34
C ARG A 149 -10.17 -6.41 -0.79
N ARG A 150 -10.48 -7.50 -1.49
CA ARG A 150 -10.08 -8.84 -1.05
C ARG A 150 -8.56 -8.98 -0.93
N LEU A 151 -7.83 -8.44 -1.91
CA LEU A 151 -6.37 -8.47 -1.89
C LEU A 151 -5.80 -7.72 -0.68
N CYS A 152 -6.38 -6.57 -0.34
CA CYS A 152 -5.99 -5.78 0.83
C CYS A 152 -6.13 -6.57 2.13
N VAL A 153 -7.31 -7.15 2.38
CA VAL A 153 -7.56 -7.93 3.60
C VAL A 153 -6.66 -9.18 3.65
N LYS A 154 -6.47 -9.87 2.52
CA LYS A 154 -5.58 -11.04 2.43
C LYS A 154 -4.14 -10.68 2.75
N GLN A 155 -3.66 -9.54 2.25
CA GLN A 155 -2.30 -9.06 2.52
C GLN A 155 -2.11 -8.70 3.99
N ILE A 156 -3.04 -7.97 4.59
CA ILE A 156 -3.01 -7.60 6.01
C ILE A 156 -2.97 -8.85 6.87
N ARG A 157 -3.83 -9.84 6.60
CA ARG A 157 -3.86 -11.10 7.34
C ARG A 157 -2.56 -11.89 7.20
N SER A 158 -2.03 -11.99 5.98
CA SER A 158 -0.75 -12.67 5.72
C SER A 158 0.39 -12.05 6.55
N LEU A 159 0.46 -10.71 6.58
CA LEU A 159 1.44 -9.98 7.39
C LEU A 159 1.24 -10.24 8.89
N ARG A 160 0.00 -10.18 9.39
CA ARG A 160 -0.31 -10.52 10.80
C ARG A 160 0.14 -11.93 11.16
N SER A 161 -0.26 -12.91 10.35
CA SER A 161 0.12 -14.31 10.57
C SER A 161 1.63 -14.50 10.57
N TYR A 162 2.37 -13.80 9.69
CA TYR A 162 3.83 -13.80 9.70
C TYR A 162 4.39 -13.31 11.04
N PHE A 163 3.99 -12.12 11.50
CA PHE A 163 4.46 -11.56 12.78
C PHE A 163 4.11 -12.43 13.98
N LEU A 164 2.89 -12.96 14.03
CA LEU A 164 2.40 -13.80 15.13
C LEU A 164 3.01 -15.21 15.13
N SER A 165 3.37 -15.74 13.96
CA SER A 165 4.03 -17.05 13.86
C SER A 165 5.48 -17.00 14.37
N GLN A 166 6.12 -15.83 14.31
CA GLN A 166 7.54 -15.66 14.61
C GLN A 166 7.79 -15.25 16.07
N THR A 167 7.18 -15.96 17.02
CA THR A 167 7.28 -15.68 18.47
C THR A 167 8.68 -15.93 19.06
N ALA A 168 9.54 -16.67 18.37
CA ALA A 168 10.86 -17.03 18.86
C ALA A 168 11.85 -15.85 18.99
N SER A 169 11.61 -14.75 18.27
CA SER A 169 12.55 -13.62 18.27
C SER A 169 12.06 -12.48 19.18
N PRO A 170 12.95 -11.88 19.99
CA PRO A 170 12.58 -10.80 20.91
C PRO A 170 12.12 -9.53 20.18
N LEU A 171 12.62 -9.30 18.97
CA LEU A 171 12.21 -8.16 18.14
C LEU A 171 10.75 -8.23 17.71
N HIS A 172 10.27 -9.40 17.27
CA HIS A 172 8.87 -9.54 16.84
C HIS A 172 7.93 -9.38 18.03
N GLN A 173 8.29 -9.89 19.23
CA GLN A 173 7.52 -9.67 20.45
C GLN A 173 7.46 -8.19 20.84
N ALA A 174 8.58 -7.47 20.73
CA ALA A 174 8.61 -6.03 21.00
C ALA A 174 7.73 -5.25 20.00
N VAL A 175 7.76 -5.62 18.72
CA VAL A 175 6.91 -5.01 17.68
C VAL A 175 5.42 -5.28 17.96
N ILE A 176 5.04 -6.51 18.30
CA ILE A 176 3.64 -6.86 18.62
C ILE A 176 3.14 -6.04 19.81
N LYS A 177 3.95 -5.91 20.87
CA LYS A 177 3.60 -5.11 22.05
C LYS A 177 3.52 -3.61 21.77
N ALA A 178 4.32 -3.13 20.82
CA ALA A 178 4.36 -1.71 20.46
C ALA A 178 3.21 -1.31 19.54
N ASP A 179 2.68 -2.23 18.72
CA ASP A 179 1.62 -1.94 17.75
C ASP A 179 0.21 -2.03 18.37
N ASP A 180 -0.13 -1.02 19.17
CA ASP A 180 -1.49 -0.77 19.68
C ASP A 180 -2.20 0.22 18.74
N ARG A 181 -2.88 -0.30 17.71
CA ARG A 181 -3.63 0.47 16.70
C ARG A 181 -2.84 1.58 15.99
N LEU A 182 -1.52 1.44 15.94
CA LEU A 182 -0.63 2.38 15.26
C LEU A 182 -0.59 2.12 13.74
N THR A 183 -0.63 0.85 13.35
CA THR A 183 -0.64 0.42 11.95
C THR A 183 -1.96 -0.27 11.57
N THR A 184 -2.17 -0.54 10.28
CA THR A 184 -3.29 -1.37 9.82
C THR A 184 -3.27 -2.80 10.37
N LEU A 185 -2.09 -3.27 10.80
CA LEU A 185 -1.91 -4.63 11.25
C LEU A 185 -2.48 -4.85 12.65
N ASP A 186 -2.55 -3.84 13.50
CA ASP A 186 -3.11 -3.92 14.86
C ASP A 186 -2.72 -5.24 15.58
N LEU A 187 -1.41 -5.49 15.65
CA LEU A 187 -0.86 -6.78 16.04
C LEU A 187 -1.22 -7.17 17.48
N LEU A 188 -1.41 -6.19 18.37
CA LEU A 188 -1.75 -6.44 19.76
C LEU A 188 -3.18 -7.00 19.93
N HIS A 189 -4.11 -6.58 19.07
CA HIS A 189 -5.53 -6.97 19.10
C HIS A 189 -5.91 -7.91 17.95
N ALA A 190 -4.93 -8.64 17.40
CA ALA A 190 -5.12 -9.44 16.18
C ALA A 190 -6.21 -10.52 16.30
N ASP A 191 -6.47 -11.04 17.51
CA ASP A 191 -7.49 -12.05 17.78
C ASP A 191 -8.93 -11.56 17.58
N ASN A 192 -9.14 -10.23 17.55
CA ASN A 192 -10.47 -9.63 17.43
C ASN A 192 -11.00 -9.59 15.98
N TYR A 193 -10.22 -10.03 15.00
CA TYR A 193 -10.60 -9.94 13.59
C TYR A 193 -11.24 -11.25 13.11
N PRO A 194 -12.40 -11.17 12.43
CA PRO A 194 -13.10 -12.35 11.96
C PRO A 194 -12.23 -13.13 10.95
N PRO A 195 -12.39 -14.47 10.89
CA PRO A 195 -11.76 -15.28 9.86
C PRO A 195 -12.17 -14.76 8.48
N LEU A 196 -11.16 -14.48 7.66
CA LEU A 196 -11.32 -14.20 6.24
C LEU A 196 -11.82 -15.46 5.53
N GLU A 197 -12.85 -15.33 4.71
CA GLU A 197 -13.38 -16.38 3.86
C GLU A 197 -12.28 -17.06 3.04
N THR A 198 -12.35 -18.39 2.94
CA THR A 198 -11.42 -19.15 2.13
C THR A 198 -11.52 -18.78 0.64
N ASP A 199 -10.46 -19.07 -0.14
CA ASP A 199 -10.48 -18.86 -1.59
C ASP A 199 -11.59 -19.65 -2.30
N ALA A 200 -12.13 -20.70 -1.68
CA ALA A 200 -13.29 -21.43 -2.14
C ALA A 200 -14.60 -20.70 -1.77
N GLU A 201 -14.81 -20.39 -0.50
CA GLU A 201 -16.00 -19.68 0.00
C GLU A 201 -16.26 -18.37 -0.75
N TYR A 202 -15.23 -17.55 -0.94
CA TYR A 202 -15.40 -16.29 -1.68
C TYR A 202 -15.80 -16.52 -3.15
N LYS A 203 -15.30 -17.59 -3.78
CA LYS A 203 -15.68 -17.91 -5.16
C LYS A 203 -17.14 -18.35 -5.23
N GLU A 204 -17.59 -19.12 -4.25
CA GLU A 204 -18.98 -19.56 -4.13
C GLU A 204 -19.91 -18.38 -3.84
N ALA A 205 -19.54 -17.50 -2.92
CA ALA A 205 -20.27 -16.27 -2.60
C ALA A 205 -20.41 -15.32 -3.79
N LYS A 206 -19.48 -15.36 -4.76
CA LYS A 206 -19.57 -14.57 -6.00
C LYS A 206 -20.38 -15.23 -7.12
N LEU A 207 -20.76 -16.50 -6.98
CA LEU A 207 -21.54 -17.24 -7.96
C LEU A 207 -23.03 -17.30 -7.61
N GLN A 208 -23.37 -17.09 -6.34
CA GLN A 208 -24.73 -16.88 -5.85
C GLN A 208 -25.21 -15.46 -6.17
#